data_AF-F7UUE0-F1
#
_entry.id   AF-F7UUE0-F1
#
_cell.length_a   1.000
_cell.length_b   1.000
_cell.length_c   1.000
_cell.angle_alpha   90.00
_cell.angle_beta   90.00
_cell.angle_gamma   90.00
#
_symmetry.space_group_name_H-M   'P 1'
#
loop_
_entity.id
_entity.type
_entity.pdbx_description
1 polymer ?
#
loop_
_entity_poly.entity_id
_entity_poly.type
_entity_poly.pdbx_seq_one_letter_code
_entity_poly.pdbx_strand_id
1 'polypeptide(L)'
;MLPCMEDSPKTAKRRVREKRTISQMVALYCADNHMPETRTEMAHCGEAVCAACARIDAYAVLRTERCRKMEVKTSCEECGNHCYAPAAREEIRMVMRYAGPRMLKHHPIAAIRHLLKR
;
A
#
# COMPACT_ATOMS: atom_id res chain seq x y z
N MET A 1 -8.67 -17.61 22.49
CA MET A 1 -7.49 -16.95 21.88
C MET A 1 -7.32 -17.52 20.48
N LEU A 2 -7.44 -16.70 19.43
CA LEU A 2 -7.16 -17.16 18.07
C LEU A 2 -5.65 -17.45 18.00
N PRO A 3 -5.22 -18.65 17.55
CA PRO A 3 -3.80 -18.94 17.40
C PRO A 3 -3.20 -17.89 16.46
N CYS A 4 -2.08 -17.28 16.89
CA CYS A 4 -1.25 -16.48 16.02
C CYS A 4 -0.79 -17.40 14.90
N MET A 5 -1.49 -17.37 13.76
CA MET A 5 -1.03 -18.08 12.57
C MET A 5 0.29 -17.44 12.17
N GLU A 6 1.40 -18.12 12.51
CA GLU A 6 2.73 -17.68 12.16
C GLU A 6 2.83 -17.63 10.64
N ASP A 7 3.21 -16.48 10.09
CA ASP A 7 3.33 -16.32 8.65
C ASP A 7 4.41 -17.29 8.13
N SER A 8 4.08 -18.05 7.07
CA SER A 8 5.10 -18.71 6.26
C SER A 8 6.17 -17.69 5.81
N PRO A 9 7.45 -18.06 5.66
CA PRO A 9 8.49 -17.16 5.15
C PRO A 9 8.13 -16.46 3.83
N LYS A 10 7.33 -17.12 2.98
CA LYS A 10 6.79 -16.54 1.74
C LYS A 10 5.78 -15.42 2.03
N THR A 11 4.87 -15.65 2.98
CA THR A 11 3.85 -14.68 3.41
C THR A 11 4.49 -13.47 4.10
N ALA A 12 5.49 -13.68 4.96
CA ALA A 12 6.24 -12.60 5.59
C ALA A 12 6.94 -11.69 4.55
N LYS A 13 7.65 -12.28 3.58
CA LYS A 13 8.26 -11.53 2.46
C LYS A 13 7.22 -10.77 1.64
N ARG A 14 6.06 -11.40 1.38
CA ARG A 14 4.95 -10.75 0.68
C ARG A 14 4.42 -9.55 1.45
N ARG A 15 4.24 -9.64 2.78
CA ARG A 15 3.80 -8.51 3.62
C ARG A 15 4.75 -7.33 3.52
N VAL A 16 6.05 -7.57 3.65
CA VAL A 16 7.07 -6.51 3.55
C VAL A 16 6.99 -5.83 2.18
N ARG A 17 6.85 -6.61 1.11
CA ARG A 17 6.69 -6.06 -0.25
C ARG A 17 5.42 -5.22 -0.38
N GLU A 18 4.26 -5.75 0.02
CA GLU A 18 2.99 -5.03 -0.10
C GLU A 18 2.98 -3.74 0.74
N LYS A 19 3.54 -3.77 1.97
CA LYS A 19 3.70 -2.58 2.82
C LYS A 19 4.54 -1.51 2.14
N ARG A 20 5.67 -1.90 1.55
CA ARG A 20 6.54 -0.95 0.85
C ARG A 20 5.86 -0.39 -0.41
N THR A 21 5.20 -1.24 -1.19
CA THR A 21 4.50 -0.81 -2.42
C THR A 21 3.40 0.20 -2.12
N ILE A 22 2.50 -0.09 -1.17
CA ILE A 22 1.41 0.86 -0.85
C ILE A 22 1.97 2.18 -0.31
N SER A 23 3.07 2.12 0.44
CA SER A 23 3.73 3.31 0.95
C SER A 23 4.34 4.18 -0.15
N GLN A 24 5.02 3.58 -1.12
CA GLN A 24 5.52 4.29 -2.30
C GLN A 24 4.40 4.91 -3.12
N MET A 25 3.24 4.25 -3.20
CA MET A 25 2.07 4.80 -3.89
C MET A 25 1.54 6.05 -3.19
N VAL A 26 1.50 6.06 -1.85
CA VAL A 26 1.10 7.23 -1.06
C VAL A 26 2.11 8.35 -1.21
N ALA A 27 3.41 8.04 -1.16
CA ALA A 27 4.47 9.03 -1.33
C ALA A 27 4.43 9.69 -2.71
N LEU A 28 4.29 8.91 -3.78
CA LEU A 28 4.12 9.40 -5.14
C LEU A 28 2.88 10.30 -5.28
N TYR A 29 1.75 9.89 -4.70
CA TYR A 29 0.54 10.71 -4.71
C TYR A 29 0.77 12.04 -3.99
N CYS A 30 1.41 12.02 -2.82
CA CYS A 30 1.74 13.24 -2.09
C CYS A 30 2.72 14.13 -2.87
N ALA A 31 3.67 13.53 -3.58
CA ALA A 31 4.68 14.24 -4.32
C ALA A 31 4.10 15.07 -5.48
N ASP A 32 3.08 14.52 -6.16
CA ASP A 32 2.46 15.13 -7.32
C ASP A 32 1.27 16.05 -6.98
N ASN A 33 0.56 15.76 -5.88
CA ASN A 33 -0.71 16.45 -5.55
C ASN A 33 -0.57 17.47 -4.42
N HIS A 34 0.51 17.42 -3.62
CA HIS A 34 0.72 18.32 -2.49
C HIS A 34 2.05 19.07 -2.59
N MET A 35 2.04 20.31 -2.10
CA MET A 35 3.20 21.19 -2.15
C MET A 35 4.36 20.67 -1.27
N PRO A 36 5.63 20.79 -1.70
CA PRO A 36 6.78 20.30 -0.96
C PRO A 36 6.89 20.78 0.49
N GLU A 37 6.51 22.02 0.76
CA GLU A 37 6.53 22.65 2.10
C GLU A 37 5.58 21.97 3.10
N THR A 38 4.58 21.23 2.63
CA THR A 38 3.66 20.50 3.51
C THR A 38 4.23 19.16 3.99
N ARG A 39 5.38 18.73 3.45
CA ARG A 39 5.97 17.39 3.67
C ARG A 39 6.81 17.36 4.95
N THR A 40 6.13 17.42 6.08
CA THR A 40 6.75 17.44 7.42
C THR A 40 6.98 16.05 8.00
N GLU A 41 6.35 15.02 7.43
CA GLU A 41 6.34 13.66 7.97
C GLU A 41 7.08 12.67 7.06
N MET A 42 7.36 11.47 7.59
CA MET A 42 8.02 10.39 6.86
C MET A 42 7.04 9.23 6.62
N ALA A 43 6.92 8.79 5.36
CA ALA A 43 6.21 7.56 5.01
C ALA A 43 7.03 6.31 5.37
N HIS A 44 6.39 5.15 5.44
CA HIS A 44 7.04 3.86 5.73
C HIS A 44 8.12 3.47 4.70
N CYS A 45 8.02 3.93 3.45
CA CYS A 45 9.04 3.75 2.43
C CYS A 45 10.26 4.67 2.61
N GLY A 46 10.23 5.61 3.56
CA GLY A 46 11.30 6.57 3.84
C GLY A 46 11.23 7.87 3.04
N GLU A 47 10.11 8.15 2.38
CA GLU A 47 9.92 9.39 1.62
C GLU A 47 9.15 10.43 2.44
N ALA A 48 9.49 11.72 2.24
CA ALA A 48 8.83 12.82 2.92
C ALA A 48 7.42 13.05 2.35
N VAL A 49 6.42 13.10 3.22
CA VAL A 49 5.00 13.27 2.88
C VAL A 49 4.32 14.24 3.84
N CYS A 50 3.16 14.78 3.44
CA CYS A 50 2.39 15.63 4.34
C CYS A 50 1.71 14.82 5.45
N ALA A 51 1.31 15.49 6.53
CA ALA A 51 0.68 14.85 7.68
C ALA A 51 -0.57 14.02 7.31
N ALA A 52 -1.37 14.47 6.34
CA ALA A 52 -2.53 13.71 5.87
C ALA A 52 -2.11 12.40 5.19
N CYS A 53 -1.11 12.44 4.29
CA CYS A 53 -0.59 11.27 3.61
C CYS A 53 0.13 10.31 4.56
N ALA A 54 0.85 10.81 5.57
CA ALA A 54 1.47 9.96 6.60
C ALA A 54 0.44 9.15 7.39
N ARG A 55 -0.73 9.75 7.73
CA ARG A 55 -1.80 9.00 8.41
C ARG A 55 -2.37 7.89 7.53
N ILE A 56 -2.56 8.16 6.25
CA ILE A 56 -3.06 7.17 5.27
C ILE A 56 -2.05 6.04 5.11
N ASP A 57 -0.78 6.37 4.97
CA ASP A 57 0.34 5.42 4.87
C ASP A 57 0.40 4.49 6.09
N ALA A 58 0.46 5.07 7.30
CA ALA A 58 0.50 4.31 8.55
C ALA A 58 -0.72 3.38 8.69
N TYR A 59 -1.90 3.86 8.29
CA TYR A 59 -3.12 3.04 8.29
C TYR A 59 -3.02 1.88 7.30
N ALA A 60 -2.60 2.13 6.06
CA ALA A 60 -2.44 1.12 5.03
C ALA A 60 -1.41 0.04 5.42
N VAL A 61 -0.29 0.46 6.01
CA VAL A 61 0.76 -0.42 6.54
C VAL A 61 0.21 -1.31 7.64
N LEU A 62 -0.52 -0.73 8.61
CA LEU A 62 -1.14 -1.48 9.70
C LEU A 62 -2.17 -2.50 9.19
N ARG A 63 -2.99 -2.15 8.19
CA ARG A 63 -3.96 -3.08 7.60
C ARG A 63 -3.28 -4.22 6.85
N THR A 64 -2.18 -3.92 6.17
CA THR A 64 -1.38 -4.92 5.45
C THR A 64 -0.69 -5.87 6.42
N GLU A 65 -0.17 -5.36 7.53
CA GLU A 65 0.42 -6.14 8.62
C GLU A 65 -0.59 -7.12 9.20
N ARG A 66 -1.81 -6.66 9.49
CA ARG A 66 -2.87 -7.47 10.11
C ARG A 66 -3.72 -8.27 9.13
N CYS A 67 -3.33 -8.32 7.85
CA CYS A 67 -4.12 -9.00 6.83
C CYS A 67 -4.14 -10.52 7.05
N ARG A 68 -5.29 -11.08 7.44
CA ARG A 68 -5.48 -12.53 7.67
C ARG A 68 -5.45 -13.37 6.39
N LYS A 69 -5.74 -12.77 5.24
CA LYS A 69 -5.79 -13.45 3.93
C LYS A 69 -4.55 -13.20 3.08
N MET A 70 -3.42 -12.80 3.68
CA MET A 70 -2.23 -12.39 2.92
C MET A 70 -1.66 -13.51 2.03
N GLU A 71 -1.75 -14.75 2.49
CA GLU A 71 -1.27 -15.90 1.73
C GLU A 71 -2.10 -16.14 0.46
N VAL A 72 -3.41 -16.11 0.59
CA VAL A 72 -4.35 -16.56 -0.45
C VAL A 72 -4.91 -15.45 -1.34
N LYS A 73 -4.95 -14.20 -0.87
CA LYS A 73 -5.58 -13.11 -1.65
C LYS A 73 -4.73 -12.74 -2.88
N THR A 74 -5.36 -12.33 -3.96
CA THR A 74 -4.70 -11.77 -5.15
C THR A 74 -4.44 -10.27 -4.97
N SER A 75 -5.48 -9.51 -4.64
CA SER A 75 -5.43 -8.05 -4.42
C SER A 75 -6.29 -7.63 -3.22
N CYS A 76 -6.09 -6.39 -2.74
CA CYS A 76 -6.95 -5.82 -1.70
C CYS A 76 -8.35 -5.44 -2.23
N GLU A 77 -8.47 -5.13 -3.52
CA GLU A 77 -9.73 -4.73 -4.16
C GLU A 77 -10.68 -5.92 -4.35
N GLU A 78 -10.14 -7.08 -4.73
CA GLU A 78 -10.89 -8.33 -4.90
C GLU A 78 -11.09 -9.07 -3.57
N CYS A 79 -10.51 -8.56 -2.48
CA CYS A 79 -10.69 -9.15 -1.17
C CYS A 79 -12.10 -8.85 -0.66
N GLY A 80 -12.95 -9.88 -0.59
CA GLY A 80 -14.29 -9.77 0.02
C GLY A 80 -14.30 -9.41 1.52
N ASN A 81 -13.14 -9.19 2.14
CA ASN A 81 -13.05 -8.65 3.50
C ASN A 81 -12.87 -7.14 3.48
N HIS A 82 -13.90 -6.43 3.91
CA HIS A 82 -13.90 -4.97 4.05
C HIS A 82 -13.08 -4.51 5.25
N CYS A 83 -11.76 -4.54 5.09
CA CYS A 83 -10.83 -4.18 6.17
C CYS A 83 -10.72 -2.66 6.36
N TYR A 84 -10.74 -1.86 5.31
CA TYR A 84 -10.65 -0.39 5.41
C TYR A 84 -11.95 0.23 5.91
N ALA A 85 -11.83 1.22 6.81
CA ALA A 85 -12.93 2.12 7.16
C ALA A 85 -13.43 2.87 5.91
N PRO A 86 -14.73 3.21 5.80
CA PRO A 86 -15.30 3.80 4.59
C PRO A 86 -14.56 5.06 4.10
N ALA A 87 -14.22 5.99 5.00
CA ALA A 87 -13.50 7.22 4.65
C ALA A 87 -12.08 6.93 4.13
N ALA A 88 -11.29 6.16 4.89
CA ALA A 88 -9.92 5.79 4.50
C ALA A 88 -9.87 4.94 3.22
N ARG A 89 -10.93 4.16 2.94
CA ARG A 89 -11.04 3.39 1.70
C ARG A 89 -11.09 4.30 0.48
N GLU A 90 -11.84 5.40 0.55
CA GLU A 90 -11.96 6.30 -0.60
C GLU A 90 -10.65 7.04 -0.84
N GLU A 91 -9.99 7.50 0.21
CA GLU A 91 -8.65 8.11 0.13
C GLU A 91 -7.64 7.17 -0.53
N ILE A 92 -7.57 5.92 -0.07
CA ILE A 92 -6.65 4.93 -0.65
C ILE A 92 -7.05 4.55 -2.06
N ARG A 93 -8.34 4.49 -2.39
CA ARG A 93 -8.77 4.25 -3.78
C ARG A 93 -8.31 5.37 -4.71
N MET A 94 -8.36 6.63 -4.27
CA MET A 94 -7.83 7.76 -5.04
C MET A 94 -6.31 7.62 -5.24
N VAL A 95 -5.57 7.31 -4.18
CA VAL A 95 -4.12 7.04 -4.25
C VAL A 95 -3.83 5.89 -5.21
N MET A 96 -4.53 4.76 -5.09
CA MET A 96 -4.30 3.58 -5.94
C MET A 96 -4.61 3.85 -7.40
N ARG A 97 -5.71 4.57 -7.70
CA ARG A 97 -6.09 4.97 -9.07
C ARG A 97 -5.06 5.92 -9.68
N TYR A 98 -4.50 6.82 -8.88
CA TYR A 98 -3.50 7.78 -9.34
C TYR A 98 -2.12 7.13 -9.53
N ALA A 99 -1.64 6.46 -8.48
CA ALA A 99 -0.29 5.91 -8.40
C ALA A 99 -0.14 4.58 -9.15
N GLY A 100 -1.20 3.77 -9.28
CA GLY A 100 -1.19 2.47 -9.97
C GLY A 100 -0.54 2.50 -11.37
N PRO A 101 -1.04 3.31 -12.32
CA PRO A 101 -0.43 3.43 -13.65
C PRO A 101 0.94 4.13 -13.63
N ARG A 102 1.22 4.99 -12.63
CA ARG A 102 2.48 5.74 -12.53
C ARG A 102 3.61 4.92 -11.89
N MET A 103 3.26 3.93 -11.07
CA MET A 103 4.16 2.95 -10.48
C MET A 103 4.88 2.11 -11.54
N LEU A 104 4.27 1.91 -12.72
CA LEU A 104 4.92 1.27 -13.88
C LEU A 104 6.19 2.01 -14.32
N LYS A 105 6.21 3.35 -14.23
CA LYS A 105 7.36 4.16 -14.64
C LYS A 105 8.50 4.12 -13.63
N HIS A 106 8.19 3.95 -12.34
CA HIS A 106 9.19 3.88 -11.27
C HIS A 106 9.72 2.46 -11.01
N HIS A 107 8.93 1.42 -11.30
CA HIS A 107 9.32 0.02 -11.13
C HIS A 107 8.98 -0.82 -12.38
N PRO A 108 9.75 -0.67 -13.49
CA PRO A 108 9.42 -1.27 -14.79
C PRO A 108 9.32 -2.81 -14.74
N ILE A 109 10.07 -3.48 -13.87
CA ILE A 109 10.12 -4.95 -13.81
C ILE A 109 8.91 -5.55 -13.07
N ALA A 110 8.36 -4.88 -12.05
CA ALA A 110 7.19 -5.36 -11.30
C ALA A 110 5.90 -5.26 -12.13
N ALA A 111 5.81 -4.21 -12.94
CA ALA A 111 4.73 -3.93 -13.85
C ALA A 111 4.60 -4.94 -14.99
N ILE A 112 5.71 -5.26 -15.65
CA ILE A 112 5.76 -6.24 -16.74
C ILE A 112 5.33 -7.63 -16.22
N ARG A 113 5.72 -8.00 -15.00
CA ARG A 113 5.32 -9.27 -14.38
C ARG A 113 3.83 -9.36 -14.00
N HIS A 114 3.16 -8.21 -13.85
CA HIS A 114 1.72 -8.13 -13.59
C HIS A 114 0.91 -8.21 -14.89
N LEU A 115 1.40 -7.59 -15.97
CA LEU A 115 0.80 -7.67 -17.31
C LEU A 115 0.94 -9.06 -17.95
N LEU A 116 2.04 -9.78 -17.69
CA LEU A 116 2.31 -11.13 -18.21
C LEU A 116 1.71 -12.28 -17.37
N LYS A 117 1.02 -11.99 -16.26
CA LYS A 117 0.34 -12.99 -15.42
C LYS A 117 -1.18 -12.75 -15.34
N ARG A 118 -1.79 -12.50 -16.50
CA ARG A 118 -3.20 -12.85 -16.70
C ARG A 118 -3.32 -14.33 -17.03
#